data_AF-A0A3B8SX58-F1
#
_entry.id   AF-A0A3B8SX58-F1
#
_cell.length_a   1.000
_cell.length_b   1.000
_cell.length_c   1.000
_cell.angle_alpha   90.00
_cell.angle_beta   90.00
_cell.angle_gamma   90.00
#
_symmetry.space_group_name_H-M   'P 1'
#
loop_
_entity.id
_entity.type
_entity.pdbx_description
1 polymer ?
#
loop_
_entity_poly.entity_id
_entity_poly.type
_entity_poly.pdbx_seq_one_letter_code
_entity_poly.pdbx_strand_id
1 'polypeptide(L)'
;MVMIKVKVKRKNKIVYEIIISGHAEYDTKGKDIVCAAVSSMAILTINGIISLDESIDYENSPGLLKIRVLKDTEINIKLLDNLINMLEELTIQYPKNIEIRNED
;
A
#
# COMPACT_ATOMS: atom_id res chain seq x y z
N MET A 1 -6.84 -19.88 -2.31
CA MET A 1 -6.00 -19.17 -1.31
C MET A 1 -5.48 -17.91 -1.97
N VAL A 2 -6.00 -16.74 -1.60
CA VAL A 2 -5.64 -15.48 -2.27
C VAL A 2 -4.70 -14.65 -1.41
N MET A 3 -3.60 -14.26 -2.03
CA MET A 3 -2.45 -13.53 -1.48
C MET A 3 -2.60 -12.05 -1.83
N ILE A 4 -2.37 -11.17 -0.86
CA ILE A 4 -2.28 -9.73 -1.08
C ILE A 4 -1.01 -9.46 -1.89
N LYS A 5 -1.15 -8.73 -2.99
CA LYS A 5 -0.02 -8.34 -3.83
C LYS A 5 0.14 -6.84 -3.77
N VAL A 6 1.31 -6.39 -3.36
CA VAL A 6 1.73 -4.99 -3.38
C VAL A 6 2.74 -4.82 -4.50
N LYS A 7 2.42 -3.97 -5.47
CA LYS A 7 3.36 -3.53 -6.49
C LYS A 7 3.80 -2.12 -6.16
N VAL A 8 5.10 -1.89 -6.13
CA VAL A 8 5.70 -0.58 -5.90
C VAL A 8 6.49 -0.19 -7.13
N LYS A 9 6.15 0.94 -7.73
CA LYS A 9 6.88 1.49 -8.88
C LYS A 9 7.67 2.72 -8.49
N ARG A 10 8.93 2.75 -8.89
CA ARG A 10 9.85 3.84 -8.57
C ARG A 10 10.46 4.45 -9.82
N LYS A 11 10.72 5.76 -9.77
CA LYS A 11 11.52 6.49 -10.75
C LYS A 11 12.59 7.25 -10.00
N ASN A 12 13.87 7.05 -10.34
CA ASN A 12 14.99 7.64 -9.62
C ASN A 12 14.95 7.38 -8.10
N LYS A 13 14.56 6.15 -7.70
CA LYS A 13 14.35 5.73 -6.30
C LYS A 13 13.16 6.35 -5.57
N ILE A 14 12.40 7.24 -6.21
CA ILE A 14 11.20 7.86 -5.65
C ILE A 14 9.98 7.07 -6.11
N VAL A 15 9.08 6.74 -5.17
CA VAL A 15 7.83 6.04 -5.48
C VAL A 15 6.92 6.96 -6.27
N TYR A 16 6.40 6.48 -7.40
CA TYR A 16 5.38 7.20 -8.17
C TYR A 16 4.04 6.47 -8.24
N GLU A 17 4.01 5.17 -7.95
CA GLU A 17 2.78 4.38 -7.94
C GLU A 17 2.88 3.19 -6.96
N ILE A 18 1.81 2.96 -6.19
CA ILE A 18 1.61 1.76 -5.37
C ILE A 18 0.28 1.11 -5.77
N ILE A 19 0.27 -0.21 -5.96
CA ILE A 19 -0.93 -0.98 -6.27
C ILE A 19 -1.05 -2.12 -5.27
N ILE A 20 -2.13 -2.15 -4.49
CA ILE A 20 -2.45 -3.20 -3.53
C ILE A 20 -3.69 -3.95 -4.03
N SER A 21 -3.54 -5.24 -4.30
CA SER A 21 -4.62 -6.10 -4.79
C SER A 21 -4.84 -7.32 -3.91
N GLY A 22 -6.07 -7.84 -3.87
CA GLY A 22 -6.43 -9.03 -3.09
C GLY A 22 -6.70 -8.77 -1.61
N HIS A 23 -6.86 -7.50 -1.20
CA HIS A 23 -7.05 -7.08 0.20
C HIS A 23 -8.52 -7.03 0.66
N ALA A 24 -9.50 -7.33 -0.22
CA ALA A 24 -10.93 -7.30 0.10
C ALA A 24 -11.64 -8.65 -0.12
N GLU A 25 -10.89 -9.75 -0.18
CA GLU A 25 -11.47 -11.07 -0.38
C GLU A 25 -11.80 -11.73 0.97
N TYR A 26 -13.10 -11.98 1.16
CA TYR A 26 -13.69 -12.72 2.26
C TYR A 26 -13.22 -14.18 2.25
N ASP A 27 -12.23 -14.55 3.05
CA ASP A 27 -12.04 -15.97 3.41
C ASP A 27 -11.12 -16.20 4.62
N THR A 28 -11.40 -17.27 5.36
CA THR A 28 -10.68 -17.90 6.50
C THR A 28 -10.27 -17.02 7.69
N LYS A 29 -10.62 -17.53 8.87
CA LYS A 29 -10.30 -16.97 10.19
C LYS A 29 -8.81 -16.59 10.29
N GLY A 30 -8.51 -15.31 10.46
CA GLY A 30 -7.15 -14.77 10.58
C GLY A 30 -6.63 -14.00 9.36
N LYS A 31 -7.10 -14.28 8.14
CA LYS A 31 -6.76 -13.48 6.95
C LYS A 31 -7.42 -12.10 6.99
N ASP A 32 -8.61 -12.00 7.58
CA ASP A 32 -9.30 -10.73 7.80
C ASP A 32 -8.44 -9.73 8.58
N ILE A 33 -7.60 -10.21 9.50
CA ILE A 33 -6.70 -9.37 10.31
C ILE A 33 -5.59 -8.78 9.43
N VAL A 34 -5.00 -9.58 8.54
CA VAL A 34 -3.96 -9.12 7.62
C VAL A 34 -4.52 -8.14 6.60
N CYS A 35 -5.70 -8.44 6.05
CA CYS A 35 -6.40 -7.52 5.12
C CYS A 35 -6.75 -6.19 5.80
N ALA A 36 -7.25 -6.24 7.04
CA ALA A 36 -7.56 -5.06 7.83
C ALA A 36 -6.30 -4.24 8.14
N ALA A 37 -5.18 -4.89 8.47
CA ALA A 37 -3.90 -4.21 8.70
C ALA A 37 -3.41 -3.47 7.45
N VAL A 38 -3.35 -4.16 6.31
CA VAL A 38 -2.94 -3.56 5.02
C VAL A 38 -3.85 -2.40 4.63
N SER A 39 -5.16 -2.60 4.72
CA SER A 39 -6.14 -1.55 4.37
C SER A 39 -6.03 -0.34 5.29
N SER A 40 -5.88 -0.56 6.60
CA SER A 40 -5.76 0.52 7.57
C SER A 40 -4.49 1.34 7.36
N MET A 41 -3.34 0.67 7.14
CA MET A 41 -2.07 1.36 6.86
C MET A 41 -2.17 2.21 5.60
N ALA A 42 -2.66 1.64 4.50
CA ALA A 42 -2.71 2.36 3.24
C ALA A 42 -3.70 3.53 3.27
N ILE A 43 -4.89 3.34 3.84
CA ILE A 43 -5.89 4.42 3.97
C ILE A 43 -5.43 5.51 4.95
N LEU A 44 -4.76 5.13 6.05
CA LEU A 44 -4.17 6.12 6.97
C LEU A 44 -3.12 6.97 6.28
N THR A 45 -2.21 6.35 5.52
CA THR A 45 -1.18 7.07 4.74
C THR A 45 -1.81 8.00 3.71
N ILE A 46 -2.81 7.53 2.95
CA ILE A 46 -3.54 8.34 1.97
C ILE A 46 -4.18 9.56 2.64
N ASN A 47 -4.95 9.35 3.71
CA ASN A 47 -5.63 10.43 4.42
C ASN A 47 -4.63 11.40 5.08
N GLY A 48 -3.50 10.88 5.58
CA GLY A 48 -2.44 11.69 6.16
C GLY A 48 -1.82 12.62 5.12
N ILE A 49 -1.52 12.11 3.92
CA ILE A 49 -1.00 12.94 2.82
C ILE A 49 -2.05 13.98 2.41
N ILE A 50 -3.29 13.55 2.10
CA ILE A 50 -4.38 14.44 1.65
C ILE A 50 -4.67 15.56 2.67
N SER A 51 -4.55 15.27 3.96
CA SER A 51 -4.78 16.28 5.01
C SER A 51 -3.71 17.39 5.05
N LEU A 52 -2.54 17.13 4.46
CA LEU A 52 -1.39 18.04 4.44
C LEU A 52 -1.17 18.68 3.07
N ASP A 53 -1.35 17.92 1.98
CA ASP A 53 -1.26 18.41 0.61
C ASP A 53 -2.01 17.52 -0.41
N GLU A 54 -2.32 18.07 -1.58
CA GLU A 54 -2.89 17.34 -2.72
C GLU A 54 -1.79 16.77 -3.63
N SER A 55 -0.83 16.03 -3.07
CA SER A 55 0.31 15.48 -3.86
C SER A 55 0.10 14.10 -4.45
N ILE A 56 -1.03 13.46 -4.15
CA ILE A 56 -1.38 12.12 -4.63
C ILE A 56 -2.80 12.08 -5.19
N ASP A 57 -3.04 11.11 -6.06
CA ASP A 57 -4.35 10.61 -6.46
C ASP A 57 -4.49 9.17 -5.96
N TYR A 58 -5.73 8.71 -5.70
CA TYR A 58 -5.96 7.33 -5.32
C TYR A 58 -7.29 6.79 -5.85
N GLU A 59 -7.30 5.49 -6.14
CA GLU A 59 -8.46 4.72 -6.54
C GLU A 59 -8.66 3.60 -5.52
N ASN A 60 -9.83 3.56 -4.88
CA ASN A 60 -10.19 2.52 -3.93
C ASN A 60 -11.45 1.81 -4.42
N SER A 61 -11.31 0.56 -4.81
CA SER A 61 -12.39 -0.32 -5.24
C SER A 61 -12.26 -1.68 -4.55
N PRO A 62 -13.31 -2.52 -4.53
CA PRO A 62 -13.26 -3.82 -3.87
C PRO A 62 -12.07 -4.66 -4.35
N GLY A 63 -11.11 -4.86 -3.45
CA GLY A 63 -9.94 -5.70 -3.67
C GLY A 63 -8.82 -5.03 -4.45
N LEU A 64 -8.93 -3.73 -4.77
CA LEU A 64 -7.91 -2.95 -5.46
C LEU A 64 -7.80 -1.54 -4.87
N LEU A 65 -6.62 -1.22 -4.37
CA LEU A 65 -6.24 0.12 -3.94
C LEU A 65 -5.04 0.55 -4.76
N LYS A 66 -5.12 1.74 -5.36
CA LYS A 66 -4.06 2.29 -6.19
C LYS A 66 -3.76 3.71 -5.75
N ILE A 67 -2.49 4.01 -5.53
CA ILE A 67 -1.97 5.34 -5.16
C ILE A 67 -1.06 5.80 -6.28
N ARG A 68 -1.26 7.03 -6.79
CA ARG A 68 -0.45 7.67 -7.81
C ARG A 68 0.10 8.98 -7.27
N VAL A 69 1.39 9.22 -7.43
CA VAL A 69 2.01 10.50 -7.05
C VAL A 69 1.84 11.51 -8.18
N LEU A 70 1.26 12.66 -7.87
CA LEU A 70 1.03 13.76 -8.82
C LEU A 70 2.20 14.75 -8.81
N LYS A 71 2.79 14.97 -7.63
CA LYS A 71 3.97 15.81 -7.41
C LYS A 71 4.79 15.23 -6.27
N ASP A 72 6.10 15.28 -6.38
CA ASP A 72 6.99 14.82 -5.32
C ASP A 72 7.06 15.90 -4.22
N THR A 73 6.70 15.54 -2.99
CA THR A 73 6.87 16.40 -1.80
C THR A 73 7.69 15.65 -0.76
N GLU A 74 8.39 16.37 0.10
CA GLU A 74 9.15 15.72 1.17
C GLU A 74 8.24 14.87 2.08
N ILE A 75 7.01 15.33 2.28
CA ILE A 75 6.00 14.66 3.12
C ILE A 75 5.53 13.36 2.45
N ASN A 76 5.11 13.40 1.18
CA ASN A 76 4.56 12.21 0.53
C ASN A 76 5.62 11.13 0.33
N ILE A 77 6.85 11.49 -0.01
CA ILE A 77 7.97 10.55 -0.16
C ILE A 77 8.15 9.79 1.15
N LYS A 78 8.29 10.50 2.26
CA LYS A 78 8.51 9.88 3.58
C LYS A 78 7.33 8.99 4.02
N LEU A 79 6.09 9.43 3.78
CA LEU A 79 4.91 8.68 4.20
C LEU A 79 4.67 7.43 3.33
N LEU A 80 4.95 7.50 2.02
CA LEU A 80 4.85 6.34 1.14
C LEU A 80 5.98 5.34 1.38
N ASP A 81 7.22 5.81 1.63
CA ASP A 81 8.32 4.93 2.04
C ASP A 81 8.03 4.27 3.39
N ASN A 82 7.45 5.01 4.35
CA ASN A 82 7.03 4.42 5.62
C ASN A 82 5.95 3.35 5.42
N LEU A 83 4.94 3.60 4.57
CA LEU A 83 3.93 2.59 4.22
C LEU A 83 4.59 1.31 3.69
N ILE A 84 5.55 1.42 2.78
CA ILE A 84 6.24 0.27 2.19
C ILE A 84 7.02 -0.49 3.27
N ASN A 85 7.77 0.19 4.13
CA ASN A 85 8.50 -0.44 5.24
C ASN A 85 7.56 -1.21 6.18
N MET A 86 6.42 -0.62 6.54
CA MET A 86 5.42 -1.28 7.40
C MET A 86 4.83 -2.53 6.72
N LEU A 87 4.60 -2.48 5.40
CA LEU A 87 4.15 -3.64 4.64
C LEU A 87 5.23 -4.73 4.56
N GLU A 88 6.50 -4.35 4.40
CA GLU A 88 7.64 -5.27 4.43
C GLU A 88 7.77 -5.98 5.78
N GLU A 89 7.65 -5.25 6.89
CA GLU A 89 7.59 -5.84 8.24
C GLU A 89 6.42 -6.83 8.38
N LEU A 90 5.26 -6.48 7.81
CA LEU A 90 4.10 -7.36 7.82
C LEU A 90 4.34 -8.64 7.00
N THR A 91 5.14 -8.59 5.92
CA THR A 91 5.50 -9.79 5.16
C THR A 91 6.38 -10.75 5.95
N ILE A 92 7.23 -10.26 6.86
CA ILE A 92 8.04 -11.10 7.74
C ILE A 92 7.15 -11.89 8.69
N GLN A 93 6.10 -11.25 9.22
CA GLN A 93 5.14 -11.89 10.13
C GLN A 93 4.15 -12.81 9.41
N TYR A 94 3.73 -12.44 8.19
CA TYR A 94 2.72 -13.15 7.39
C TYR A 94 3.18 -13.46 5.95
N PRO A 95 4.27 -14.23 5.77
CA PRO A 95 4.91 -14.43 4.46
C PRO A 95 4.07 -15.21 3.44
N LYS A 96 3.01 -15.90 3.90
CA LYS A 96 2.07 -16.62 3.03
C LYS A 96 0.90 -15.77 2.56
N ASN A 97 0.75 -14.56 3.12
CA ASN A 97 -0.43 -13.72 2.93
C ASN A 97 -0.13 -12.46 2.12
N ILE A 98 1.10 -11.96 2.15
CA ILE A 98 1.49 -10.73 1.46
C ILE A 98 2.76 -10.97 0.64
N GLU A 99 2.76 -10.48 -0.59
CA GLU A 99 3.93 -10.42 -1.46
C GLU A 99 4.14 -8.97 -1.93
N ILE A 100 5.37 -8.46 -1.83
CA ILE A 100 5.76 -7.13 -2.32
C ILE A 100 6.68 -7.31 -3.52
N ARG A 101 6.39 -6.60 -4.62
CA ARG A 101 7.20 -6.57 -5.84
C ARG A 101 7.57 -5.14 -6.19
N ASN A 102 8.87 -4.95 -6.44
CA ASN A 102 9.40 -3.70 -6.96
C ASN A 102 9.48 -3.81 -8.49
N GLU A 103 8.86 -2.85 -9.19
CA GLU A 103 8.93 -2.72 -10.65
C GLU A 103 9.66 -1.39 -10.95
N ASP A 104 10.79 -1.47 -11.66
CA ASP A 104 11.56 -0.30 -12.14
C ASP A 104 10.91 0.32 -13.39
#